data_AF-A0A0C4FDN7-F1
#
_entry.id   AF-A0A0C4FDN7-F1
#
_cell.length_a   1.000
_cell.length_b   1.000
_cell.length_c   1.000
_cell.angle_alpha   90.00
_cell.angle_beta   90.00
_cell.angle_gamma   90.00
#
_symmetry.space_group_name_H-M   'P 1'
#
loop_
_entity.id
_entity.type
_entity.pdbx_description
1 polymer ?
#
loop_
_entity_poly.entity_id
_entity_poly.type
_entity_poly.pdbx_seq_one_letter_code
_entity_poly.pdbx_strand_id
1 'polypeptide(L)'
;ARGTNEAQSGSPTYANLINIIETTIPGGSNVEIDYSAIMEYVTSPIKGAAAGAAYLSDQMVKCPDQKYVFVGYSKGAMVISQLMKELPISADKVVAIVLFGNPFHTPNAPQNRCSG
;
A
#
# COMPACT_ATOMS: atom_id res chain seq x y z
N ALA A 1 -3.77 1.94 -0.02
CA ALA A 1 -3.43 2.91 1.05
C ALA A 1 -3.61 4.33 0.52
N ARG A 2 -4.66 4.99 0.99
CA ARG A 2 -5.13 6.28 0.49
C ARG A 2 -4.28 7.48 0.89
N GLY A 3 -4.46 8.62 0.24
CA GLY A 3 -3.83 9.91 0.52
C GLY A 3 -4.55 10.74 1.59
N THR A 4 -4.05 11.94 1.84
CA THR A 4 -4.62 12.87 2.82
C THR A 4 -6.05 13.28 2.45
N ASN A 5 -6.94 13.29 3.44
CA ASN A 5 -8.37 13.62 3.33
C ASN A 5 -9.20 12.73 2.39
N GLU A 6 -8.66 11.62 1.89
CA GLU A 6 -9.45 10.66 1.11
C GLU A 6 -10.36 9.84 2.03
N ALA A 7 -11.54 9.47 1.49
CA ALA A 7 -12.46 8.53 2.13
C ALA A 7 -11.79 7.17 2.37
N GLN A 8 -12.22 6.42 3.40
CA GLN A 8 -11.58 5.17 3.81
C GLN A 8 -11.42 4.14 2.69
N SER A 9 -12.29 4.16 1.69
CA SER A 9 -12.21 3.30 0.51
C SER A 9 -12.41 4.08 -0.79
N GLY A 10 -11.93 3.50 -1.88
CA GLY A 10 -12.17 4.02 -3.23
C GLY A 10 -11.32 5.23 -3.61
N SER A 11 -10.02 5.24 -3.26
CA SER A 11 -9.12 6.31 -3.72
C SER A 11 -9.16 6.42 -5.26
N PRO A 12 -9.56 7.57 -5.82
CA PRO A 12 -9.66 7.74 -7.27
C PRO A 12 -8.32 7.55 -7.98
N THR A 13 -7.20 7.78 -7.27
CA THR A 13 -5.85 7.71 -7.85
C THR A 13 -5.48 6.31 -8.33
N TYR A 14 -5.88 5.27 -7.61
CA TYR A 14 -5.50 3.89 -7.92
C TYR A 14 -6.69 2.94 -8.06
N ALA A 15 -7.94 3.40 -7.93
CA ALA A 15 -9.12 2.57 -8.10
C ALA A 15 -9.13 1.83 -9.45
N ASN A 16 -8.75 2.50 -10.54
CA ASN A 16 -8.68 1.86 -11.86
C ASN A 16 -7.61 0.75 -11.92
N LEU A 17 -6.46 0.97 -11.28
CA LEU A 17 -5.41 -0.06 -11.20
C LEU A 17 -5.91 -1.29 -10.43
N ILE A 18 -6.56 -1.09 -9.29
CA ILE A 18 -7.15 -2.19 -8.51
C ILE A 18 -8.18 -2.95 -9.34
N ASN A 19 -9.09 -2.25 -10.03
CA ASN A 19 -10.09 -2.88 -10.89
C ASN A 19 -9.44 -3.73 -12.01
N ILE A 20 -8.38 -3.24 -12.65
CA ILE A 20 -7.64 -4.00 -13.67
C ILE A 20 -7.02 -5.27 -13.06
N ILE A 21 -6.41 -5.17 -11.87
CA ILE A 21 -5.79 -6.32 -11.20
C ILE A 21 -6.86 -7.37 -10.84
N GLU A 22 -7.96 -6.96 -10.21
CA GLU A 22 -9.03 -7.87 -9.78
C GLU A 22 -9.73 -8.56 -10.96
N THR A 23 -9.87 -7.86 -12.09
CA THR A 23 -10.44 -8.44 -13.32
C THR A 23 -9.46 -9.35 -14.07
N THR A 24 -8.15 -9.13 -13.93
CA THR A 24 -7.10 -9.93 -14.59
C THR A 24 -6.72 -11.17 -13.78
N ILE A 25 -6.74 -11.09 -12.45
CA ILE A 25 -6.31 -12.15 -11.53
C ILE A 25 -7.51 -12.59 -10.69
N PRO A 26 -8.26 -13.62 -11.13
CA PRO A 26 -9.43 -14.10 -10.38
C PRO A 26 -9.01 -14.70 -9.03
N GLY A 27 -9.85 -14.50 -8.01
CA GLY A 27 -9.61 -14.99 -6.65
C GLY A 27 -8.72 -14.07 -5.78
N GLY A 28 -8.28 -12.94 -6.33
CA GLY A 28 -7.68 -11.87 -5.53
C GLY A 28 -8.69 -11.12 -4.67
N SER A 29 -8.20 -10.38 -3.69
CA SER A 29 -8.98 -9.44 -2.89
C SER A 29 -8.21 -8.16 -2.64
N ASN A 30 -8.92 -7.03 -2.58
CA ASN A 30 -8.37 -5.74 -2.20
C ASN A 30 -8.74 -5.38 -0.76
N VAL A 31 -7.76 -4.87 0.00
CA VAL A 31 -7.97 -4.35 1.34
C VAL A 31 -7.32 -2.99 1.48
N GLU A 32 -8.10 -2.02 1.96
CA GLU A 32 -7.60 -0.71 2.31
C GLU A 32 -7.09 -0.70 3.74
N ILE A 33 -5.87 -0.18 3.93
CA ILE A 33 -5.31 0.03 5.26
C ILE A 33 -6.18 1.03 6.00
N ASP A 34 -6.68 0.63 7.16
CA ASP A 34 -7.45 1.49 8.05
C ASP A 34 -6.51 2.36 8.90
N TYR A 35 -6.59 3.66 8.68
CA TYR A 35 -5.77 4.65 9.36
C TYR A 35 -6.38 6.05 9.20
N SER A 36 -5.97 7.00 10.04
CA SER A 36 -6.44 8.38 9.94
C SER A 36 -5.79 9.12 8.77
N ALA A 37 -6.59 9.51 7.77
CA ALA A 37 -6.14 10.26 6.60
C ALA A 37 -6.04 11.80 6.82
N ILE A 38 -6.13 12.32 8.06
CA ILE A 38 -6.04 13.77 8.34
C ILE A 38 -4.69 14.39 7.96
N MET A 39 -4.58 15.73 7.98
CA MET A 39 -3.35 16.49 7.70
C MET A 39 -2.32 16.40 8.85
N GLU A 40 -1.91 15.18 9.20
CA GLU A 40 -0.85 14.85 10.14
C GLU A 40 0.02 13.77 9.51
N TYR A 41 1.34 13.96 9.51
CA TYR A 41 2.26 13.21 8.62
C TYR A 41 3.37 12.47 9.36
N VAL A 42 3.48 12.62 10.68
CA VAL A 42 4.50 11.95 11.48
C VAL A 42 3.91 10.66 12.06
N THR A 43 2.80 10.78 12.77
CA THR A 43 2.23 9.66 13.53
C THR A 43 1.27 8.82 12.69
N SER A 44 0.45 9.45 11.86
CA SER A 44 -0.59 8.76 11.10
C SER A 44 -0.03 7.76 10.08
N PRO A 45 1.10 8.02 9.39
CA PRO A 45 1.68 7.02 8.50
C PRO A 45 2.24 5.80 9.25
N ILE A 46 2.83 6.02 10.43
CA ILE A 46 3.34 4.94 11.29
C ILE A 46 2.19 4.07 11.80
N LYS A 47 1.10 4.69 12.27
CA LYS A 47 -0.10 3.96 12.69
C LYS A 47 -0.72 3.17 11.54
N GLY A 48 -0.75 3.73 10.34
CA GLY A 48 -1.20 3.00 9.16
C GLY A 48 -0.31 1.80 8.83
N ALA A 49 1.01 1.95 8.95
CA ALA A 49 1.95 0.85 8.75
C ALA A 49 1.73 -0.26 9.78
N ALA A 50 1.58 0.09 11.07
CA ALA A 50 1.28 -0.88 12.13
C ALA A 50 -0.05 -1.62 11.88
N ALA A 51 -1.10 -0.91 11.44
CA ALA A 51 -2.38 -1.53 11.08
C ALA A 51 -2.23 -2.50 9.90
N GLY A 52 -1.47 -2.12 8.87
CA GLY A 52 -1.13 -2.99 7.75
C GLY A 52 -0.32 -4.22 8.17
N ALA A 53 0.67 -4.06 9.05
CA ALA A 53 1.47 -5.16 9.56
C ALA A 53 0.65 -6.15 10.40
N ALA A 54 -0.24 -5.65 11.25
CA ALA A 54 -1.17 -6.49 12.01
C ALA A 54 -2.07 -7.30 11.06
N TYR A 55 -2.65 -6.65 10.04
CA TYR A 55 -3.46 -7.35 9.04
C TYR A 55 -2.66 -8.44 8.30
N LEU A 56 -1.44 -8.14 7.85
CA LEU A 56 -0.59 -9.12 7.16
C LEU A 56 -0.23 -10.31 8.06
N SER A 57 0.03 -10.05 9.35
CA SER A 57 0.34 -11.09 10.34
C SER A 57 -0.83 -12.06 10.52
N ASP A 58 -2.05 -11.54 10.55
CA ASP A 58 -3.25 -12.38 10.60
C ASP A 58 -3.49 -13.13 9.28
N GLN A 59 -3.20 -12.50 8.13
CA GLN A 59 -3.44 -13.13 6.83
C GLN A 59 -2.45 -14.22 6.49
N MET A 60 -1.17 -14.09 6.84
CA MET A 60 -0.18 -15.11 6.51
C MET A 60 -0.49 -16.46 7.21
N VAL A 61 -1.16 -16.42 8.36
CA VAL A 61 -1.63 -17.63 9.07
C VAL A 61 -2.78 -18.30 8.32
N LYS A 62 -3.67 -17.50 7.72
CA LYS A 62 -4.85 -18.00 6.99
C LYS A 62 -4.50 -18.46 5.57
N CYS A 63 -3.56 -17.77 4.92
CA CYS A 63 -3.20 -17.96 3.52
C CYS A 63 -1.66 -17.89 3.35
N PRO A 64 -0.92 -18.94 3.75
CA PRO A 64 0.55 -18.91 3.76
C PRO A 64 1.17 -18.75 2.38
N ASP A 65 0.45 -19.12 1.32
CA ASP A 65 0.90 -19.00 -0.08
C ASP A 65 0.46 -17.71 -0.77
N GLN A 66 -0.26 -16.84 -0.06
CA GLN A 66 -0.75 -15.59 -0.64
C GLN A 66 0.40 -14.69 -1.08
N LYS A 67 0.21 -14.07 -2.24
CA LYS A 67 1.08 -13.04 -2.80
C LYS A 67 0.43 -11.68 -2.62
N TYR A 68 1.25 -10.66 -2.38
CA TYR A 68 0.80 -9.33 -2.02
C TYR A 68 1.31 -8.28 -3.01
N VAL A 69 0.42 -7.32 -3.30
CA VAL A 69 0.74 -6.09 -4.02
C VAL A 69 0.39 -4.94 -3.10
N PHE A 70 1.33 -4.00 -2.93
CA PHE A 70 1.11 -2.82 -2.11
C PHE A 70 0.92 -1.58 -2.99
N VAL A 71 -0.14 -0.84 -2.74
CA VAL A 71 -0.45 0.40 -3.47
C VAL A 71 -0.61 1.56 -2.49
N GLY A 72 0.14 2.64 -2.71
CA GLY A 72 0.12 3.83 -1.85
C GLY A 72 0.11 5.12 -2.66
N TYR A 73 -0.75 6.07 -2.28
CA TYR A 73 -0.79 7.40 -2.88
C TYR A 73 -0.52 8.50 -1.85
N SER A 74 0.36 9.46 -2.17
CA SER A 74 0.65 10.63 -1.32
C SER A 74 1.03 10.19 0.11
N LYS A 75 0.26 10.54 1.13
CA LYS A 75 0.45 10.04 2.49
C LYS A 75 0.39 8.51 2.60
N GLY A 76 -0.45 7.85 1.81
CA GLY A 76 -0.49 6.41 1.69
C GLY A 76 0.81 5.80 1.16
N ALA A 77 1.56 6.52 0.32
CA ALA A 77 2.90 6.08 -0.08
C ALA A 77 3.89 6.09 1.11
N MET A 78 3.74 7.06 2.03
CA MET A 78 4.49 7.05 3.29
C MET A 78 4.11 5.85 4.15
N VAL A 79 2.81 5.54 4.28
CA VAL A 79 2.31 4.36 5.01
C VAL A 79 2.96 3.08 4.48
N ILE A 80 2.90 2.85 3.16
CA ILE A 80 3.50 1.66 2.55
C ILE A 80 5.02 1.65 2.77
N SER A 81 5.69 2.80 2.62
CA SER A 81 7.14 2.88 2.85
C SER A 81 7.55 2.55 4.29
N GLN A 82 6.74 2.94 5.29
CA GLN A 82 6.98 2.55 6.68
C GLN A 82 6.66 1.06 6.90
N LEU A 83 5.57 0.55 6.32
CA LEU A 83 5.22 -0.87 6.39
C LEU A 83 6.34 -1.77 5.85
N MET A 84 7.03 -1.36 4.78
CA MET A 84 8.15 -2.14 4.23
C MET A 84 9.35 -2.25 5.19
N LYS A 85 9.49 -1.35 6.18
CA LYS A 85 10.55 -1.43 7.19
C LYS A 85 10.24 -2.42 8.31
N GLU A 86 8.95 -2.70 8.53
CA GLU A 86 8.44 -3.57 9.60
C GLU A 86 7.72 -4.79 9.01
N LEU A 87 8.06 -5.15 7.76
CA LEU A 87 7.31 -6.14 6.98
C LEU A 87 7.29 -7.49 7.71
N PRO A 88 6.10 -7.98 8.13
CA PRO A 88 6.02 -9.21 8.92
C PRO A 88 6.04 -10.47 8.03
N ILE A 89 5.84 -10.30 6.72
CA ILE A 89 5.88 -11.37 5.72
C ILE A 89 7.25 -11.44 5.03
N SER A 90 7.57 -12.61 4.48
CA SER A 90 8.77 -12.75 3.66
C SER A 90 8.69 -11.90 2.39
N ALA A 91 9.81 -11.26 2.02
CA ALA A 91 9.88 -10.37 0.87
C ALA A 91 9.53 -11.06 -0.47
N ASP A 92 9.74 -12.37 -0.60
CA ASP A 92 9.37 -13.13 -1.81
C ASP A 92 7.85 -13.25 -2.02
N LYS A 93 7.05 -12.97 -0.99
CA LYS A 93 5.59 -12.91 -1.07
C LYS A 93 5.11 -11.57 -1.64
N VAL A 94 5.98 -10.57 -1.74
CA VAL A 94 5.68 -9.25 -2.31
C VAL A 94 5.98 -9.24 -3.80
N VAL A 95 4.94 -9.15 -4.62
CA VAL A 95 5.07 -9.18 -6.09
C VAL A 95 5.36 -7.79 -6.64
N ALA A 96 4.72 -6.76 -6.08
CA ALA A 96 4.89 -5.39 -6.53
C ALA A 96 4.59 -4.38 -5.42
N ILE A 97 5.25 -3.22 -5.51
CA ILE A 97 4.97 -2.04 -4.70
C ILE A 97 4.80 -0.88 -5.68
N VAL A 98 3.62 -0.26 -5.67
CA VAL A 98 3.26 0.84 -6.57
C VAL A 98 2.97 2.08 -5.74
N LEU A 99 3.81 3.10 -5.87
CA LEU A 99 3.72 4.34 -5.11
C LEU A 99 3.46 5.53 -6.04
N PHE A 100 2.35 6.22 -5.83
CA PHE A 100 1.97 7.43 -6.54
C PHE A 100 2.22 8.65 -5.67
N GLY A 101 2.82 9.72 -6.23
CA GLY A 101 3.05 10.97 -5.50
C GLY A 101 3.82 10.79 -4.18
N ASN A 102 4.82 9.90 -4.16
CA ASN A 102 5.53 9.49 -2.95
C ASN A 102 6.36 10.66 -2.34
N PRO A 103 6.06 11.11 -1.10
CA PRO A 103 6.86 12.14 -0.43
C PRO A 103 8.31 11.72 -0.16
N PHE A 104 8.61 10.42 -0.12
CA PHE A 104 9.96 9.87 0.03
C PHE A 104 10.64 9.58 -1.32
N HIS A 105 10.14 10.13 -2.42
CA HIS A 105 10.76 9.98 -3.73
C HIS A 105 12.22 10.47 -3.73
N THR A 106 13.12 9.62 -4.22
CA THR A 106 14.52 9.96 -4.42
C THR A 106 14.79 10.08 -5.92
N PRO A 107 15.35 11.20 -6.41
CA PRO A 107 15.66 11.36 -7.84
C PRO A 107 16.55 10.24 -8.38
N ASN A 108 16.36 9.87 -9.65
CA ASN A 108 17.14 8.86 -10.38
C ASN A 108 17.12 7.43 -9.81
N ALA A 109 16.23 7.12 -8.87
CA ALA A 109 16.09 5.75 -8.39
C ALA A 109 15.55 4.84 -9.51
N PRO A 110 16.05 3.61 -9.67
CA PRO A 110 15.78 2.75 -10.83
C PRO A 110 14.31 2.33 -10.97
N GLN A 111 13.56 2.34 -9.87
CA GLN A 111 12.13 2.04 -9.83
C GLN A 111 11.26 3.22 -10.29
N ASN A 112 11.81 4.43 -10.38
CA ASN A 112 11.03 5.61 -10.76
C ASN A 112 10.63 5.50 -12.23
N ARG A 113 9.34 5.66 -12.47
CA ARG A 113 8.78 5.82 -13.81
C ARG A 113 8.06 7.15 -13.86
N CYS A 114 8.43 8.00 -14.81
CA CYS A 114 7.61 9.16 -15.13
C CYS A 114 6.31 8.65 -15.74
N SER A 115 5.18 9.26 -15.38
CA SER A 115 3.96 9.16 -16.17
C SER A 115 4.31 9.59 -17.60
N GLY A 116 4.16 8.66 -18.55
CA GLY A 116 4.43 8.92 -19.97
C GLY A 116 3.55 9.99 -20.57
#